data_AF-A0A956Z2Q1-F1
#
_entry.id   AF-A0A956Z2Q1-F1
#
_cell.length_a   1.000
_cell.length_b   1.000
_cell.length_c   1.000
_cell.angle_alpha   90.00
_cell.angle_beta   90.00
_cell.angle_gamma   90.00
#
_symmetry.space_group_name_H-M   'P 1'
#
loop_
_entity.id
_entity.type
_entity.pdbx_description
1 polymer ?
#
loop_
_entity_poly.entity_id
_entity_poly.type
_entity_poly.pdbx_seq_one_letter_code
_entity_poly.pdbx_strand_id
1 'polypeptide(L)'
;MGHTVALGYMVDIRRALPDGTANPHFRKYTPFPPYADILLAYFQLFKQFNGNLRATFHHIERHGPFLPEFDETPPPSGFIFPTNLEKRSSLTGKLMLSQFGFRNVFRNAIYIGCWAVNRVIVDYHNHEPIIPLDLFMFAFNRLSPVNLEGEPNPHYAPQRPWVRHDKRERQRPPPTYSGAVFSSDTPDGSLWRMGTHWQIKWQGYTYAVTDKDRIKSVWRVSASAVDEQIDQLVLDRLRLTTIDEATWQQAIATTHNKSHIDIRRVQNAIRTTENAQYGIVESLKAVHHPELIQRLEADFIANQQTLDQLKHELQRLKASRTERQSLLDARPVLETIIQRWSDIPAEQRRDLFDAFAHHAEVERVDRYKRRLIIHWRDQSQSCSEFQPQKKYFPWTPEDVEKLGQMVEAQADQIELLAAFPGATWRAIRDYYGYHFGWGVWRKHYRGQVSYGPMTRWQDTAEYKVLPPNTQLTMSASRS
;
A
#
# COMPACT_ATOMS: atom_id res chain seq x y z
N MET A 1 -2.54 40.35 3.79
CA MET A 1 -1.69 39.61 4.75
C MET A 1 -0.35 39.39 4.08
N GLY A 2 0.74 39.90 4.67
CA GLY A 2 2.05 39.96 4.04
C GLY A 2 2.58 38.58 3.67
N HIS A 3 3.09 38.44 2.45
CA HIS A 3 3.66 37.19 1.95
C HIS A 3 4.87 36.79 2.80
N THR A 4 4.84 35.59 3.38
CA THR A 4 6.00 35.02 4.06
C THR A 4 7.09 34.71 3.04
N VAL A 5 8.34 34.97 3.39
CA VAL A 5 9.49 34.62 2.55
C VAL A 5 9.83 33.15 2.76
N ALA A 6 10.23 32.46 1.69
CA ALA A 6 10.69 31.08 1.81
C ALA A 6 11.91 31.02 2.75
N LEU A 7 11.87 30.08 3.69
CA LEU A 7 12.97 29.86 4.64
C LEU A 7 14.30 29.71 3.88
N GLY A 8 15.41 30.24 4.40
CA GLY A 8 16.70 30.19 3.72
C GLY A 8 16.94 31.34 2.75
N TYR A 9 15.91 32.11 2.38
CA TYR A 9 16.05 33.32 1.58
C TYR A 9 15.70 34.56 2.37
N MET A 10 16.22 35.69 1.92
CA MET A 10 15.79 37.04 2.28
C MET A 10 15.50 37.83 0.99
N VAL A 11 14.76 38.93 1.09
CA VAL A 11 14.43 39.78 -0.06
C VAL A 11 15.26 41.05 -0.01
N ASP A 12 15.97 41.35 -1.10
CA ASP A 12 16.71 42.60 -1.24
C ASP A 12 15.73 43.76 -1.52
N ILE A 13 15.68 44.76 -0.65
CA ILE A 13 14.81 45.94 -0.80
C ILE A 13 15.60 47.20 -1.18
N ARG A 14 16.89 47.08 -1.49
CA ARG A 14 17.72 48.20 -1.94
C ARG A 14 17.40 48.50 -3.40
N ARG A 15 16.96 49.73 -3.69
CA ARG A 15 16.64 50.18 -5.06
C ARG A 15 17.90 50.44 -5.90
N ALA A 16 19.00 50.81 -5.25
CA ALA A 16 20.29 51.09 -5.90
C ALA A 16 21.43 50.40 -5.12
N LEU A 17 22.51 50.07 -5.83
CA LEU A 17 23.75 49.59 -5.27
C LEU A 17 24.58 50.76 -4.68
N PRO A 18 25.63 50.50 -3.89
CA PRO A 18 26.45 51.57 -3.29
C PRO A 18 27.11 52.52 -4.31
N ASP A 19 27.28 52.08 -5.55
CA ASP A 19 27.80 52.86 -6.67
C ASP A 19 26.73 53.74 -7.36
N GLY A 20 25.48 53.72 -6.87
CA GLY A 20 24.36 54.49 -7.41
C GLY A 20 23.64 53.83 -8.60
N THR A 21 24.12 52.68 -9.09
CA THR A 21 23.46 51.95 -10.17
C THR A 21 22.18 51.26 -9.68
N ALA A 22 21.22 51.03 -10.58
CA ALA A 22 19.98 50.33 -10.24
C ALA A 22 20.28 48.88 -9.83
N ASN A 23 19.70 48.44 -8.71
CA ASN A 23 19.95 47.08 -8.21
C ASN A 23 19.17 46.03 -9.03
N PRO A 24 19.84 45.15 -9.79
CA PRO A 24 19.17 44.11 -10.58
C PRO A 24 18.50 43.02 -9.72
N HIS A 25 18.83 42.97 -8.42
CA HIS A 25 18.26 42.06 -7.43
C HIS A 25 17.15 42.69 -6.58
N PHE A 26 16.73 43.93 -6.87
CA PHE A 26 15.64 44.57 -6.14
C PHE A 26 14.37 43.71 -6.17
N ARG A 27 13.84 43.40 -4.98
CA ARG A 27 12.69 42.51 -4.72
C ARG A 27 12.88 41.05 -5.15
N LYS A 28 14.12 40.61 -5.38
CA LYS A 28 14.45 39.20 -5.63
C LYS A 28 14.94 38.51 -4.37
N TYR A 29 14.86 37.19 -4.37
CA TYR A 29 15.44 36.39 -3.31
C TYR A 29 16.96 36.39 -3.38
N THR A 30 17.57 36.45 -2.21
CA THR A 30 19.01 36.30 -1.98
C THR A 30 19.18 35.26 -0.87
N PRO A 31 20.08 34.27 -1.00
CA PRO A 31 20.32 33.29 0.05
C PRO A 31 20.66 33.99 1.37
N PHE A 32 20.10 33.49 2.46
CA PHE A 32 20.35 33.97 3.81
C PHE A 32 21.14 32.88 4.56
N PRO A 33 22.48 32.96 4.60
CA PRO A 33 23.35 31.84 4.99
C PRO A 33 22.95 31.12 6.28
N PRO A 34 22.61 31.81 7.39
CA PRO A 34 22.24 31.15 8.65
C PRO A 34 21.08 30.15 8.52
N TYR A 35 20.15 30.39 7.59
CA TYR A 35 19.02 29.50 7.34
C TYR A 35 19.21 28.64 6.08
N ALA A 36 19.93 29.15 5.07
CA ALA A 36 20.26 28.43 3.85
C ALA A 36 21.12 27.20 4.15
N ASP A 37 22.13 27.34 5.01
CA ASP A 37 23.02 26.25 5.41
C ASP A 37 22.26 25.13 6.13
N ILE A 38 21.26 25.48 6.94
CA ILE A 38 20.39 24.51 7.62
C ILE A 38 19.51 23.76 6.62
N LEU A 39 18.98 24.45 5.62
CA LEU A 39 18.21 23.79 4.56
C LEU A 39 19.09 22.82 3.79
N LEU A 40 20.30 23.23 3.41
CA LEU A 40 21.25 22.33 2.76
C LEU A 40 21.53 21.10 3.63
N ALA A 41 21.74 21.29 4.94
CA ALA A 41 21.92 20.19 5.88
C ALA A 41 20.68 19.28 5.97
N TYR A 42 19.45 19.82 5.92
CA TYR A 42 18.23 19.01 5.89
C TYR A 42 18.16 18.12 4.64
N PHE A 43 18.53 18.63 3.46
CA PHE A 43 18.61 17.84 2.23
C PHE A 43 19.70 16.77 2.30
N GLN A 44 20.87 17.10 2.86
CA GLN A 44 21.96 16.14 3.06
C GLN A 44 21.56 15.02 4.04
N LEU A 45 20.93 15.36 5.17
CA LEU A 45 20.41 14.39 6.14
C LEU A 45 19.32 13.53 5.50
N PHE A 46 18.41 14.11 4.72
CA PHE A 46 17.38 13.35 4.01
C PHE A 46 18.01 12.32 3.06
N LYS A 47 19.07 12.70 2.34
CA LYS A 47 19.85 11.78 1.51
C LYS A 47 20.59 10.73 2.33
N GLN A 48 21.20 11.09 3.45
CA GLN A 48 21.87 10.17 4.38
C GLN A 48 20.91 9.11 4.94
N PHE A 49 19.69 9.51 5.27
CA PHE A 49 18.62 8.59 5.68
C PHE A 49 17.90 7.92 4.50
N ASN A 50 18.50 7.94 3.30
CA ASN A 50 18.01 7.31 2.08
C ASN A 50 16.56 7.69 1.72
N GLY A 51 16.23 8.96 1.90
CA GLY A 51 14.89 9.51 1.66
C GLY A 51 13.88 9.19 2.76
N ASN A 52 14.33 8.80 3.96
CA ASN A 52 13.44 8.53 5.07
C ASN A 52 12.99 9.80 5.79
N LEU A 53 11.83 10.33 5.39
CA LEU A 53 11.30 11.58 5.95
C LEU A 53 11.10 11.48 7.46
N ARG A 54 10.60 10.33 7.94
CA ARG A 54 10.36 10.13 9.36
C ARG A 54 11.67 10.08 10.15
N ALA A 55 12.64 9.26 9.72
CA ALA A 55 13.92 9.14 10.40
C ALA A 55 14.70 10.46 10.40
N THR A 56 14.69 11.18 9.27
CA THR A 56 15.31 12.50 9.15
C THR A 56 14.68 13.50 10.12
N PHE A 57 13.34 13.56 10.16
CA PHE A 57 12.63 14.45 11.10
C PHE A 57 12.95 14.12 12.56
N HIS A 58 12.92 12.83 12.94
CA HIS A 58 13.21 12.42 14.33
C HIS A 58 14.67 12.66 14.72
N HIS A 59 15.60 12.53 13.77
CA HIS A 59 17.00 12.89 14.01
C HIS A 59 17.12 14.37 14.31
N ILE A 60 16.53 15.24 13.47
CA ILE A 60 16.56 16.69 13.65
C ILE A 60 15.88 17.11 14.96
N GLU A 61 14.72 16.54 15.29
CA GLU A 61 13.99 16.87 16.52
C GLU A 61 14.82 16.60 17.80
N ARG A 62 15.70 15.61 17.76
CA ARG A 62 16.56 15.20 18.89
C ARG A 62 17.95 15.83 18.88
N HIS A 63 18.55 16.00 17.71
CA HIS A 63 19.97 16.31 17.55
C HIS A 63 20.25 17.56 16.72
N GLY A 64 19.26 18.08 16.00
CA GLY A 64 19.41 19.19 15.06
C GLY A 64 19.88 18.75 13.67
N PRO A 65 20.27 19.71 12.80
CA PRO A 65 20.44 21.13 13.11
C PRO A 65 19.10 21.83 13.38
N PHE A 66 19.09 22.78 14.31
CA PHE A 66 17.91 23.60 14.65
C PHE A 66 18.01 24.96 13.97
N LEU A 67 16.86 25.59 13.72
CA LEU A 67 16.82 26.97 13.23
C LEU A 67 17.33 27.90 14.34
N PRO A 68 18.22 28.88 14.03
CA PRO A 68 18.58 29.92 14.98
C PRO A 68 17.36 30.79 15.26
N GLU A 69 17.31 31.38 16.45
CA GLU A 69 16.24 32.30 16.81
C GLU A 69 16.29 33.54 15.90
N PHE A 70 15.13 34.00 15.44
CA PHE A 70 15.04 35.04 14.40
C PHE A 70 15.49 36.42 14.88
N ASP A 71 15.33 36.69 16.19
CA ASP A 71 15.79 37.89 16.87
C ASP A 71 17.31 37.90 17.06
N GLU A 72 17.92 36.74 17.27
CA GLU A 72 19.38 36.57 17.35
C GLU A 72 20.05 36.69 15.97
N THR A 73 19.32 36.42 14.88
CA THR A 73 19.85 36.40 13.51
C THR A 73 19.03 37.28 12.56
N PRO A 74 19.01 38.62 12.75
CA PRO A 74 18.25 39.52 11.89
C PRO A 74 18.85 39.62 10.47
N PRO A 75 18.04 39.91 9.45
CA PRO A 75 18.56 40.16 8.10
C PRO A 75 19.46 41.42 8.08
N PRO A 76 20.50 41.46 7.24
CA PRO A 76 21.32 42.65 7.07
C PRO A 76 20.52 43.87 6.61
N SER A 77 21.07 45.08 6.83
CA SER A 77 20.44 46.31 6.36
C SER A 77 20.17 46.29 4.86
N GLY A 78 18.96 46.70 4.47
CA GLY A 78 18.51 46.63 3.08
C GLY A 78 17.92 45.28 2.67
N PHE A 79 17.78 44.33 3.58
CA PHE A 79 17.09 43.05 3.37
C PHE A 79 15.94 42.86 4.35
N ILE A 80 14.94 42.07 3.94
CA ILE A 80 13.82 41.68 4.81
C ILE A 80 13.60 40.16 4.78
N PHE A 81 13.17 39.62 5.92
CA PHE A 81 12.82 38.21 6.08
C PHE A 81 11.57 38.03 6.95
N PRO A 82 10.36 38.35 6.42
CA PRO A 82 9.12 38.10 7.13
C PRO A 82 8.81 36.60 7.20
N THR A 83 8.69 36.07 8.42
CA THR A 83 8.38 34.67 8.71
C THR A 83 7.32 34.57 9.82
N ASN A 84 6.55 33.49 9.82
CA ASN A 84 5.55 33.15 10.84
C ASN A 84 5.86 31.79 11.50
N LEU A 85 7.13 31.35 11.42
CA LEU A 85 7.55 30.08 11.94
C LEU A 85 7.72 30.17 13.46
N GLU A 86 6.90 29.43 14.21
CA GLU A 86 6.93 29.45 15.68
C GLU A 86 7.11 28.05 16.28
N LYS A 87 7.15 27.01 15.44
CA LYS A 87 7.17 25.62 15.90
C LYS A 87 8.48 25.30 16.63
N ARG A 88 8.34 24.77 17.85
CA ARG A 88 9.45 24.25 18.65
C ARG A 88 9.40 22.73 18.79
N SER A 89 10.59 22.12 18.90
CA SER A 89 10.76 20.72 19.28
C SER A 89 10.16 20.49 20.66
N SER A 90 9.33 19.45 20.80
CA SER A 90 8.81 19.05 22.12
C SER A 90 9.88 18.42 23.00
N LEU A 91 11.02 18.00 22.42
CA LEU A 91 12.11 17.33 23.13
C LEU A 91 13.18 18.32 23.60
N THR A 92 13.54 19.29 22.76
CA THR A 92 14.67 20.21 23.02
C THR A 92 14.24 21.66 23.21
N GLY A 93 12.98 22.01 22.93
CA GLY A 93 12.49 23.39 22.96
C GLY A 93 13.04 24.30 21.85
N LYS A 94 13.96 23.80 21.01
CA LYS A 94 14.59 24.55 19.93
C LYS A 94 13.67 24.75 18.74
N LEU A 95 13.84 25.87 18.04
CA LEU A 95 13.06 26.25 16.87
C LEU A 95 13.31 25.28 15.69
N MET A 96 12.24 24.81 15.08
CA MET A 96 12.31 23.87 13.95
C MET A 96 11.06 23.92 13.06
N LEU A 97 11.13 23.29 11.89
CA LEU A 97 9.95 23.15 11.02
C LEU A 97 8.93 22.17 11.61
N SER A 98 7.64 22.42 11.33
CA SER A 98 6.60 21.40 11.50
C SER A 98 6.81 20.24 10.52
N GLN A 99 6.25 19.06 10.79
CA GLN A 99 6.34 17.92 9.85
C GLN A 99 5.82 18.27 8.45
N PHE A 100 4.75 19.07 8.39
CA PHE A 100 4.19 19.55 7.12
C PHE A 100 5.16 20.50 6.40
N GLY A 101 5.67 21.51 7.10
CA GLY A 101 6.64 22.47 6.54
C GLY A 101 7.92 21.77 6.08
N PHE A 102 8.45 20.87 6.91
CA PHE A 102 9.60 20.04 6.61
C PHE A 102 9.42 19.22 5.33
N ARG A 103 8.27 18.57 5.14
CA ARG A 103 7.98 17.81 3.91
C ARG A 103 7.88 18.69 2.66
N ASN A 104 7.40 19.93 2.81
CA ASN A 104 7.22 20.84 1.68
C ASN A 104 8.54 21.46 1.22
N VAL A 105 9.51 21.62 2.13
CA VAL A 105 10.86 22.09 1.78
C VAL A 105 11.47 21.25 0.66
N PHE A 106 11.41 19.92 0.78
CA PHE A 106 11.99 18.99 -0.20
C PHE A 106 11.32 18.97 -1.58
N ARG A 107 10.22 19.70 -1.77
CA ARG A 107 9.44 19.70 -3.00
C ARG A 107 9.32 21.07 -3.66
N ASN A 108 9.77 22.11 -2.98
CA ASN A 108 9.58 23.48 -3.45
C ASN A 108 10.71 23.88 -4.41
N ALA A 109 10.37 24.07 -5.68
CA ALA A 109 11.31 24.44 -6.74
C ALA A 109 12.02 25.79 -6.50
N ILE A 110 11.52 26.59 -5.55
CA ILE A 110 12.20 27.82 -5.10
C ILE A 110 13.67 27.56 -4.74
N TYR A 111 13.98 26.42 -4.13
CA TYR A 111 15.32 26.13 -3.64
C TYR A 111 16.35 25.82 -4.73
N ILE A 112 15.89 25.62 -5.97
CA ILE A 112 16.72 25.49 -7.17
C ILE A 112 16.67 26.76 -8.05
N GLY A 113 16.19 27.89 -7.52
CA GLY A 113 16.18 29.18 -8.21
C GLY A 113 14.92 29.44 -9.05
N CYS A 114 13.94 28.54 -9.03
CA CYS A 114 12.70 28.71 -9.79
C CYS A 114 11.71 29.65 -9.09
N TRP A 115 10.95 30.41 -9.88
CA TRP A 115 9.81 31.19 -9.42
C TRP A 115 8.51 30.57 -9.94
N ALA A 116 7.59 30.27 -9.03
CA ALA A 116 6.31 29.67 -9.36
C ALA A 116 5.14 30.56 -8.93
N VAL A 117 4.17 30.72 -9.82
CA VAL A 117 2.90 31.44 -9.58
C VAL A 117 1.77 30.46 -9.80
N ASN A 118 0.85 30.34 -8.83
CA ASN A 118 -0.28 29.40 -8.90
C ASN A 118 0.12 27.95 -9.23
N ARG A 119 1.27 27.50 -8.70
CA ARG A 119 1.86 26.15 -8.91
C ARG A 119 2.41 25.90 -10.33
N VAL A 120 2.55 26.94 -11.15
CA VAL A 120 3.21 26.89 -12.45
C VAL A 120 4.53 27.63 -12.35
N ILE A 121 5.64 27.01 -12.78
CA ILE A 121 6.93 27.69 -12.86
C ILE A 121 6.89 28.68 -14.01
N VAL A 122 7.15 29.95 -13.72
CA VAL A 122 7.15 31.04 -14.71
C VAL A 122 8.57 31.50 -15.05
N ASP A 123 9.55 31.19 -14.19
CA ASP A 123 10.96 31.51 -14.41
C ASP A 123 11.82 30.45 -13.72
N TYR A 124 12.75 29.84 -14.44
CA TYR A 124 13.63 28.78 -13.91
C TYR A 124 14.93 29.31 -13.31
N HIS A 125 15.30 30.56 -13.57
CA HIS A 125 16.57 31.17 -13.15
C HIS A 125 16.33 32.54 -12.52
N ASN A 126 15.36 32.59 -11.60
CA ASN A 126 14.90 33.84 -11.02
C ASN A 126 15.87 34.40 -9.96
N HIS A 127 16.48 33.50 -9.18
CA HIS A 127 17.37 33.83 -8.07
C HIS A 127 18.39 32.71 -7.81
N GLU A 128 19.40 33.01 -6.99
CA GLU A 128 20.47 32.09 -6.62
C GLU A 128 19.90 30.82 -5.94
N PRO A 129 20.23 29.61 -6.43
CA PRO A 129 19.79 28.37 -5.80
C PRO A 129 20.52 28.12 -4.47
N ILE A 130 19.81 27.60 -3.46
CA ILE A 130 20.41 27.13 -2.19
C ILE A 130 20.82 25.66 -2.30
N ILE A 131 20.01 24.86 -3.01
CA ILE A 131 20.17 23.41 -3.05
C ILE A 131 20.70 22.99 -4.43
N PRO A 132 21.81 22.23 -4.49
CA PRO A 132 22.27 21.67 -5.76
C PRO A 132 21.19 20.83 -6.44
N LEU A 133 21.04 20.98 -7.76
CA LEU A 133 19.95 20.38 -8.53
C LEU A 133 19.83 18.85 -8.29
N ASP A 134 20.93 18.11 -8.32
CA ASP A 134 20.90 16.65 -8.11
C ASP A 134 20.38 16.25 -6.73
N LEU A 135 20.76 17.02 -5.71
CA LEU A 135 20.33 16.80 -4.33
C LEU A 135 18.85 17.14 -4.17
N PHE A 136 18.39 18.21 -4.83
CA PHE A 136 16.98 18.55 -4.90
C PHE A 136 16.18 17.45 -5.61
N MET A 137 16.60 17.04 -6.82
CA MET A 137 15.90 16.02 -7.61
C MET A 137 15.86 14.67 -6.92
N PHE A 138 16.91 14.29 -6.17
CA PHE A 138 16.88 13.10 -5.30
C PHE A 138 15.71 13.13 -4.32
N ALA A 139 15.48 14.29 -3.69
CA ALA A 139 14.45 14.46 -2.68
C ALA A 139 13.06 14.64 -3.29
N PHE A 140 12.95 15.50 -4.30
CA PHE A 140 11.74 15.81 -5.04
C PHE A 140 11.11 14.54 -5.63
N ASN A 141 11.91 13.73 -6.33
CA ASN A 141 11.45 12.48 -6.95
C ASN A 141 10.95 11.45 -5.93
N ARG A 142 11.40 11.51 -4.67
CA ARG A 142 10.92 10.61 -3.61
C ARG A 142 9.64 11.09 -2.93
N LEU A 143 9.19 12.31 -3.19
CA LEU A 143 8.10 12.92 -2.43
C LEU A 143 6.98 13.51 -3.30
N SER A 144 7.27 13.86 -4.55
CA SER A 144 6.32 14.48 -5.48
C SER A 144 5.86 13.50 -6.56
N PRO A 145 4.55 13.21 -6.66
CA PRO A 145 3.99 12.39 -7.74
C PRO A 145 3.91 13.14 -9.08
N VAL A 146 4.14 14.45 -9.08
CA VAL A 146 4.17 15.31 -10.27
C VAL A 146 5.56 15.94 -10.44
N ASN A 147 5.99 16.14 -11.68
CA ASN A 147 7.25 16.82 -12.02
C ASN A 147 7.12 18.34 -11.84
N LEU A 148 8.14 19.09 -12.24
CA LEU A 148 8.17 20.54 -12.09
C LEU A 148 7.21 21.25 -13.05
N GLU A 149 6.86 20.57 -14.14
CA GLU A 149 5.95 21.01 -15.20
C GLU A 149 4.47 20.72 -14.85
N GLY A 150 4.21 19.94 -13.81
CA GLY A 150 2.87 19.56 -13.36
C GLY A 150 2.36 18.22 -13.91
N GLU A 151 3.15 17.54 -14.72
CA GLU A 151 2.87 16.22 -15.29
C GLU A 151 3.23 15.07 -14.33
N PRO A 152 2.74 13.84 -14.54
CA PRO A 152 3.14 12.69 -13.73
C PRO A 152 4.67 12.51 -13.70
N ASN A 153 5.25 12.42 -12.50
CA ASN A 153 6.69 12.27 -12.34
C ASN A 153 7.12 10.81 -12.63
N PRO A 154 7.86 10.54 -13.72
CA PRO A 154 8.31 9.18 -14.06
C PRO A 154 9.31 8.61 -13.05
N HIS A 155 9.97 9.49 -12.28
CA HIS A 155 10.93 9.11 -11.24
C HIS A 155 10.32 9.06 -9.85
N TYR A 156 8.97 9.12 -9.74
CA TYR A 156 8.30 9.09 -8.45
C TYR A 156 8.58 7.78 -7.70
N ALA A 157 9.43 7.86 -6.68
CA ALA A 157 9.89 6.72 -5.91
C ALA A 157 9.63 6.96 -4.41
N PRO A 158 8.35 6.98 -3.97
CA PRO A 158 8.03 7.28 -2.59
C PRO A 158 8.69 6.31 -1.63
N GLN A 159 9.32 6.87 -0.59
CA GLN A 159 9.87 6.04 0.46
C GLN A 159 8.74 5.24 1.11
N ARG A 160 8.76 3.92 0.93
CA ARG A 160 7.79 3.04 1.56
C ARG A 160 8.24 2.83 3.01
N PRO A 161 7.52 3.32 4.03
CA PRO A 161 7.88 3.06 5.41
C PRO A 161 7.86 1.55 5.65
N TRP A 162 9.05 0.97 5.80
CA TRP A 162 9.21 -0.35 6.38
C TRP A 162 8.84 -0.26 7.86
N VAL A 163 7.56 -0.49 8.21
CA VAL A 163 7.24 -1.03 9.54
C VAL A 163 7.05 -2.52 9.36
N ARG A 164 8.15 -3.27 9.32
CA ARG A 164 8.09 -4.70 9.63
C ARG A 164 9.40 -5.05 10.35
N HIS A 165 9.25 -5.64 11.53
CA HIS A 165 10.31 -6.30 12.32
C HIS A 165 11.37 -6.94 11.44
N ASP A 166 12.63 -6.97 11.93
CA ASP A 166 13.74 -7.57 11.19
C ASP A 166 13.29 -8.92 10.62
N LYS A 167 13.37 -9.04 9.30
CA LYS A 167 12.96 -10.27 8.61
C LYS A 167 13.80 -11.46 9.07
N ARG A 168 15.03 -11.20 9.56
CA ARG A 168 15.97 -12.21 10.07
C ARG A 168 15.49 -12.88 11.35
N GLU A 169 14.65 -12.22 12.15
CA GLU A 169 14.08 -12.79 13.38
C GLU A 169 12.87 -13.69 13.15
N ARG A 170 12.36 -13.78 11.91
CA ARG A 170 11.16 -14.56 11.60
C ARG A 170 11.52 -16.01 11.36
N GLN A 171 10.99 -16.87 12.22
CA GLN A 171 11.24 -18.32 12.17
C GLN A 171 10.49 -19.04 11.04
N ARG A 172 9.67 -18.34 10.25
CA ARG A 172 8.87 -18.92 9.16
C ARG A 172 8.98 -18.07 7.89
N PRO A 173 8.96 -18.72 6.71
CA PRO A 173 8.86 -18.01 5.45
C PRO A 173 7.51 -17.27 5.34
N PRO A 174 7.44 -16.20 4.53
CA PRO A 174 6.17 -15.57 4.18
C PRO A 174 5.18 -16.58 3.57
N PRO A 175 3.86 -16.35 3.72
CA PRO A 175 2.82 -17.16 3.09
C PRO A 175 2.92 -17.14 1.57
N THR A 176 2.70 -18.31 0.96
CA THR A 176 2.78 -18.57 -0.48
C THR A 176 1.86 -17.64 -1.26
N TYR A 177 0.62 -17.47 -0.79
CA TYR A 177 -0.44 -16.76 -1.52
C TYR A 177 -0.56 -15.28 -1.13
N SER A 178 0.51 -14.70 -0.59
CA SER A 178 0.56 -13.27 -0.28
C SER A 178 0.16 -12.41 -1.48
N GLY A 179 -0.84 -11.54 -1.30
CA GLY A 179 -1.34 -10.66 -2.36
C GLY A 179 -2.35 -11.28 -3.34
N ALA A 180 -2.62 -12.59 -3.26
CA ALA A 180 -3.71 -13.27 -3.99
C ALA A 180 -4.98 -13.49 -3.15
N VAL A 181 -4.94 -13.21 -1.85
CA VAL A 181 -6.06 -13.45 -0.93
C VAL A 181 -6.88 -12.17 -0.72
N PHE A 182 -8.20 -12.30 -0.86
CA PHE A 182 -9.19 -11.23 -0.75
C PHE A 182 -10.29 -11.63 0.25
N SER A 183 -11.13 -10.66 0.61
CA SER A 183 -12.27 -10.85 1.52
C SER A 183 -13.37 -9.86 1.14
N SER A 184 -14.61 -10.35 1.04
CA SER A 184 -15.84 -9.55 0.96
C SER A 184 -16.32 -9.03 2.32
N ASP A 185 -15.85 -9.65 3.41
CA ASP A 185 -16.09 -9.22 4.81
C ASP A 185 -15.39 -7.88 5.16
N THR A 186 -15.81 -6.81 4.51
CA THR A 186 -15.31 -5.45 4.67
C THR A 186 -16.45 -4.54 5.13
N PRO A 187 -16.14 -3.36 5.72
CA PRO A 187 -17.18 -2.44 6.19
C PRO A 187 -18.17 -1.98 5.11
N ASP A 188 -17.78 -2.00 3.83
CA ASP A 188 -18.61 -1.60 2.70
C ASP A 188 -19.05 -2.77 1.81
N GLY A 189 -18.82 -4.02 2.24
CA GLY A 189 -19.18 -5.23 1.49
C GLY A 189 -18.43 -5.41 0.16
N SER A 190 -17.45 -4.54 -0.13
CA SER A 190 -16.65 -4.62 -1.34
C SER A 190 -15.49 -5.59 -1.15
N LEU A 191 -15.11 -6.29 -2.21
CA LEU A 191 -13.99 -7.23 -2.21
C LEU A 191 -12.64 -6.50 -2.01
N TRP A 192 -12.00 -6.68 -0.86
CA TRP A 192 -10.69 -6.06 -0.57
C TRP A 192 -9.59 -7.11 -0.50
N ARG A 193 -8.41 -6.74 -1.00
CA ARG A 193 -7.20 -7.56 -0.86
C ARG A 193 -6.74 -7.58 0.59
N MET A 194 -6.53 -8.78 1.14
CA MET A 194 -5.99 -8.95 2.49
C MET A 194 -4.49 -8.65 2.53
N GLY A 195 -4.06 -7.93 3.56
CA GLY A 195 -2.65 -7.71 3.87
C GLY A 195 -2.03 -8.91 4.57
N THR A 196 -0.76 -9.19 4.30
CA THR A 196 0.03 -10.20 5.02
C THR A 196 0.78 -9.56 6.19
N HIS A 197 0.54 -10.02 7.42
CA HIS A 197 1.14 -9.47 8.64
C HIS A 197 1.84 -10.56 9.47
N TRP A 198 3.06 -10.29 9.95
CA TRP A 198 3.76 -11.14 10.92
C TRP A 198 3.22 -10.87 12.33
N GLN A 199 2.91 -11.92 13.09
CA GLN A 199 2.45 -11.84 14.47
C GLN A 199 3.51 -12.40 15.42
N ILE A 200 4.11 -11.53 16.24
CA ILE A 200 5.18 -11.91 17.19
C ILE A 200 4.69 -12.92 18.23
N LYS A 201 3.51 -12.69 18.81
CA LYS A 201 2.98 -13.50 19.92
C LYS A 201 2.82 -14.99 19.57
N TRP A 202 2.57 -15.30 18.30
CA TRP A 202 2.32 -16.66 17.83
C TRP A 202 3.39 -17.14 16.84
N GLN A 203 4.41 -16.31 16.56
CA GLN A 203 5.50 -16.59 15.61
C GLN A 203 4.97 -17.11 14.25
N GLY A 204 3.99 -16.40 13.68
CA GLY A 204 3.31 -16.82 12.45
C GLY A 204 2.71 -15.67 11.66
N TYR A 205 2.34 -15.93 10.41
CA TYR A 205 1.72 -14.95 9.53
C TYR A 205 0.19 -15.02 9.58
N THR A 206 -0.45 -13.87 9.37
CA THR A 206 -1.90 -13.74 9.24
C THR A 206 -2.24 -12.94 7.98
N TYR A 207 -3.29 -13.36 7.28
CA TYR A 207 -4.01 -12.51 6.34
C TYR A 207 -4.97 -11.61 7.12
N ALA A 208 -4.99 -10.32 6.83
CA ALA A 208 -5.85 -9.36 7.53
C ALA A 208 -6.49 -8.37 6.59
N VAL A 209 -7.78 -8.10 6.82
CA VAL A 209 -8.45 -6.90 6.28
C VAL A 209 -8.12 -5.75 7.21
N THR A 210 -7.63 -4.65 6.65
CA THR A 210 -7.41 -3.39 7.36
C THR A 210 -8.39 -2.36 6.85
N ASP A 211 -8.89 -1.51 7.74
CA ASP A 211 -9.76 -0.38 7.40
C ASP A 211 -9.09 0.57 6.36
N LYS A 212 -9.85 1.49 5.75
CA LYS A 212 -9.40 2.40 4.69
C LYS A 212 -8.15 3.20 5.09
N ASP A 213 -8.05 3.59 6.36
CA ASP A 213 -6.90 4.31 6.91
C ASP A 213 -5.70 3.38 7.23
N ARG A 214 -5.88 2.06 7.13
CA ARG A 214 -4.92 1.00 7.50
C ARG A 214 -4.46 1.01 8.95
N ILE A 215 -5.18 1.73 9.82
CA ILE A 215 -4.86 1.88 11.24
C ILE A 215 -5.42 0.70 12.05
N LYS A 216 -6.64 0.25 11.76
CA LYS A 216 -7.30 -0.84 12.47
C LYS A 216 -7.48 -2.06 11.57
N SER A 217 -7.14 -3.24 12.09
CA SER A 217 -7.49 -4.51 11.46
C SER A 217 -8.97 -4.79 11.70
N VAL A 218 -9.75 -4.93 10.63
CA VAL A 218 -11.17 -5.31 10.68
C VAL A 218 -11.27 -6.75 11.16
N TRP A 219 -10.55 -7.67 10.51
CA TRP A 219 -10.41 -9.04 10.98
C TRP A 219 -9.16 -9.71 10.40
N ARG A 220 -8.81 -10.90 10.93
CA ARG A 220 -7.60 -11.66 10.57
C ARG A 220 -7.87 -13.15 10.58
N VAL A 221 -7.12 -13.89 9.76
CA VAL A 221 -7.07 -15.35 9.74
C VAL A 221 -5.61 -15.83 9.66
N SER A 222 -5.33 -17.03 10.19
CA SER A 222 -4.00 -17.63 10.08
C SER A 222 -3.66 -17.86 8.61
N ALA A 223 -2.49 -17.39 8.18
CA ALA A 223 -2.07 -17.58 6.80
C ALA A 223 -1.78 -19.05 6.47
N SER A 224 -1.25 -19.82 7.44
CA SER A 224 -1.00 -21.25 7.23
C SER A 224 -2.28 -22.04 6.95
N ALA A 225 -3.36 -21.73 7.66
CA ALA A 225 -4.64 -22.40 7.47
C ALA A 225 -5.27 -22.06 6.12
N VAL A 226 -5.10 -20.82 5.64
CA VAL A 226 -5.57 -20.43 4.31
C VAL A 226 -4.71 -21.06 3.22
N ASP A 227 -3.38 -21.00 3.34
CA ASP A 227 -2.46 -21.55 2.34
C ASP A 227 -2.65 -23.06 2.15
N GLU A 228 -2.86 -23.82 3.23
CA GLU A 228 -3.16 -25.25 3.18
C GLU A 228 -4.44 -25.56 2.39
N GLN A 229 -5.48 -24.74 2.56
CA GLN A 229 -6.73 -24.89 1.82
C GLN A 229 -6.60 -24.49 0.34
N ILE A 230 -5.79 -23.46 0.04
CA ILE A 230 -5.50 -23.08 -1.35
C ILE A 230 -4.69 -24.19 -2.04
N ASP A 231 -3.65 -24.71 -1.39
CA ASP A 231 -2.84 -25.82 -1.88
C ASP A 231 -3.72 -27.02 -2.24
N GLN A 232 -4.66 -27.39 -1.35
CA GLN A 232 -5.58 -28.50 -1.59
C GLN A 232 -6.46 -28.25 -2.83
N LEU A 233 -7.06 -27.07 -2.95
CA LEU A 233 -7.92 -26.75 -4.10
C LEU A 233 -7.15 -26.65 -5.42
N VAL A 234 -5.89 -26.16 -5.40
CA VAL A 234 -5.02 -26.15 -6.58
C VAL A 234 -4.65 -27.58 -6.98
N LEU A 235 -4.32 -28.45 -6.02
CA LEU A 235 -4.06 -29.86 -6.30
C LEU A 235 -5.26 -30.58 -6.90
N ASP A 236 -6.45 -30.35 -6.34
CA ASP A 236 -7.68 -30.95 -6.87
C ASP A 236 -7.96 -30.43 -8.29
N ARG A 237 -7.69 -29.14 -8.54
CA ARG A 237 -7.79 -28.57 -9.89
C ARG A 237 -6.80 -29.19 -10.87
N LEU A 238 -5.54 -29.36 -10.47
CA LEU A 238 -4.50 -29.99 -11.30
C LEU A 238 -4.84 -31.45 -11.63
N ARG A 239 -5.38 -32.20 -10.67
CA ARG A 239 -5.86 -33.56 -10.90
C ARG A 239 -6.98 -33.57 -11.95
N LEU A 240 -7.96 -32.68 -11.82
CA LEU A 240 -9.05 -32.57 -12.79
C LEU A 240 -8.57 -32.18 -14.20
N THR A 241 -7.61 -31.26 -14.33
CA THR A 241 -7.08 -30.85 -15.65
C THR A 241 -6.20 -31.90 -16.31
N THR A 242 -5.52 -32.76 -15.55
CA THR A 242 -4.72 -33.86 -16.12
C THR A 242 -5.56 -35.03 -16.66
N ILE A 243 -6.85 -35.11 -16.31
CA ILE A 243 -7.71 -36.27 -16.57
C ILE A 243 -8.57 -36.13 -17.85
N ASP A 244 -8.88 -34.91 -18.33
CA ASP A 244 -9.81 -34.71 -19.47
C ASP A 244 -9.16 -34.09 -20.73
N GLU A 245 -8.76 -34.96 -21.66
CA GLU A 245 -8.11 -34.64 -22.94
C GLU A 245 -9.00 -33.80 -23.88
N ALA A 246 -10.32 -34.02 -23.86
CA ALA A 246 -11.24 -33.43 -24.84
C ALA A 246 -11.54 -31.95 -24.54
N THR A 247 -11.70 -31.61 -23.26
CA THR A 247 -11.96 -30.25 -22.79
C THR A 247 -10.73 -29.35 -22.96
N TRP A 248 -9.53 -29.91 -22.79
CA TRP A 248 -8.25 -29.22 -23.00
C TRP A 248 -8.05 -28.81 -24.48
N GLN A 249 -8.32 -29.73 -25.41
CA GLN A 249 -8.21 -29.48 -26.85
C GLN A 249 -9.17 -28.38 -27.34
N GLN A 250 -10.41 -28.34 -26.82
CA GLN A 250 -11.39 -27.30 -27.18
C GLN A 250 -11.05 -25.90 -26.66
N ALA A 251 -10.52 -25.80 -25.43
CA ALA A 251 -10.07 -24.53 -24.86
C ALA A 251 -8.85 -23.95 -25.62
N ILE A 252 -7.98 -24.82 -26.13
CA ILE A 252 -6.84 -24.46 -26.97
C ILE A 252 -7.30 -23.92 -28.34
N ALA A 253 -8.22 -24.62 -29.00
CA ALA A 253 -8.68 -24.26 -30.35
C ALA A 253 -9.40 -22.89 -30.40
N THR A 254 -10.18 -22.56 -29.38
CA THR A 254 -10.92 -21.29 -29.30
C THR A 254 -10.01 -20.09 -28.96
N THR A 255 -8.94 -20.30 -28.19
CA THR A 255 -8.03 -19.24 -27.73
C THR A 255 -6.94 -18.91 -28.76
N HIS A 256 -6.48 -19.91 -29.52
CA HIS A 256 -5.46 -19.76 -30.56
C HIS A 256 -5.98 -18.96 -31.77
N ASN A 257 -7.27 -19.09 -32.11
CA ASN A 257 -7.90 -18.37 -33.22
C ASN A 257 -8.04 -16.85 -32.94
N LYS A 258 -8.47 -16.45 -31.74
CA LYS A 258 -8.62 -15.02 -31.38
C LYS A 258 -7.28 -14.27 -31.40
N SER A 259 -6.25 -14.85 -30.78
CA SER A 259 -4.91 -14.23 -30.68
C SER A 259 -4.24 -14.02 -32.05
N HIS A 260 -4.49 -14.92 -33.00
CA HIS A 260 -3.93 -14.81 -34.36
C HIS A 260 -4.62 -13.73 -35.20
N ILE A 261 -5.93 -13.54 -35.01
CA ILE A 261 -6.71 -12.47 -35.65
C ILE A 261 -6.24 -11.10 -35.16
N ASP A 262 -6.04 -10.95 -33.85
CA ASP A 262 -5.62 -9.67 -33.25
C ASP A 262 -4.22 -9.24 -33.70
N ILE A 263 -3.26 -10.16 -33.75
CA ILE A 263 -1.90 -9.88 -34.26
C ILE A 263 -1.96 -9.42 -35.73
N ARG A 264 -2.72 -10.12 -36.58
CA ARG A 264 -2.87 -9.74 -37.99
C ARG A 264 -3.54 -8.38 -38.16
N ARG A 265 -4.54 -8.07 -37.33
CA ARG A 265 -5.25 -6.78 -37.33
C ARG A 265 -4.28 -5.63 -37.05
N VAL A 266 -3.46 -5.75 -36.00
CA VAL A 266 -2.48 -4.71 -35.62
C VAL A 266 -1.38 -4.56 -36.67
N GLN A 267 -0.90 -5.67 -37.25
CA GLN A 267 0.08 -5.62 -38.35
C GLN A 267 -0.46 -4.91 -39.59
N ASN A 268 -1.73 -5.14 -39.95
CA ASN A 268 -2.37 -4.45 -41.07
C ASN A 268 -2.57 -2.96 -40.79
N ALA A 269 -2.89 -2.58 -39.55
CA ALA A 269 -3.01 -1.17 -39.16
C ALA A 269 -1.67 -0.43 -39.30
N ILE A 270 -0.56 -1.03 -38.85
CA ILE A 270 0.79 -0.46 -39.02
C ILE A 270 1.09 -0.20 -40.49
N ARG A 271 0.87 -1.18 -41.36
CA ARG A 271 1.14 -1.06 -42.79
C ARG A 271 0.33 0.07 -43.45
N THR A 272 -0.94 0.21 -43.07
CA THR A 272 -1.81 1.27 -43.60
C THR A 272 -1.31 2.67 -43.17
N THR A 273 -0.92 2.83 -41.91
CA THR A 273 -0.40 4.11 -41.40
C THR A 273 0.96 4.46 -42.00
N GLU A 274 1.85 3.48 -42.23
CA GLU A 274 3.14 3.69 -42.92
C GLU A 274 2.92 4.18 -44.36
N ASN A 275 1.96 3.59 -45.09
CA ASN A 275 1.62 4.04 -46.44
C ASN A 275 1.04 5.47 -46.46
N ALA A 276 0.22 5.83 -45.48
CA ALA A 276 -0.32 7.18 -45.35
C ALA A 276 0.80 8.21 -45.08
N GLN A 277 1.77 7.86 -44.23
CA GLN A 277 2.92 8.71 -43.95
C GLN A 277 3.80 8.91 -45.19
N TYR A 278 4.04 7.86 -45.98
CA TYR A 278 4.74 7.96 -47.26
C TYR A 278 4.02 8.90 -48.24
N GLY A 279 2.69 8.80 -48.33
CA GLY A 279 1.88 9.69 -49.18
C GLY A 279 1.97 11.17 -48.79
N ILE A 280 2.09 11.49 -47.50
CA ILE A 280 2.30 12.85 -47.00
C ILE A 280 3.66 13.39 -47.46
N VAL A 281 4.72 12.58 -47.33
CA VAL A 281 6.08 12.95 -47.77
C VAL A 281 6.16 13.19 -49.27
N GLU A 282 5.48 12.37 -50.08
CA GLU A 282 5.39 12.60 -51.52
C GLU A 282 4.61 13.87 -51.86
N SER A 283 3.52 14.16 -51.13
CA SER A 283 2.71 15.37 -51.34
C SER A 283 3.48 16.65 -51.00
N LEU A 284 4.34 16.62 -49.96
CA LEU A 284 5.19 17.75 -49.56
C LEU A 284 6.20 18.17 -50.63
N LYS A 285 6.55 17.29 -51.58
CA LYS A 285 7.47 17.62 -52.69
C LYS A 285 6.85 18.55 -53.74
N ALA A 286 5.52 18.62 -53.82
CA ALA A 286 4.78 19.33 -54.87
C ALA A 286 3.99 20.54 -54.36
N VAL A 287 3.90 20.74 -53.05
CA VAL A 287 3.06 21.79 -52.43
C VAL A 287 3.93 22.99 -52.04
N HIS A 288 3.53 24.19 -52.50
CA HIS A 288 4.24 25.45 -52.24
C HIS A 288 3.45 26.44 -51.37
N HIS A 289 2.24 26.07 -50.94
CA HIS A 289 1.40 26.92 -50.09
C HIS A 289 1.72 26.71 -48.59
N PRO A 290 2.09 27.76 -47.83
CA PRO A 290 2.55 27.63 -46.44
C PRO A 290 1.54 26.97 -45.48
N GLU A 291 0.25 27.28 -45.62
CA GLU A 291 -0.80 26.72 -44.75
C GLU A 291 -1.01 25.21 -45.00
N LEU A 292 -0.83 24.75 -46.24
CA LEU A 292 -0.92 23.33 -46.59
C LEU A 292 0.30 22.55 -46.10
N ILE A 293 1.48 23.16 -46.11
CA ILE A 293 2.71 22.56 -45.56
C ILE A 293 2.54 22.34 -44.06
N GLN A 294 2.08 23.36 -43.32
CA GLN A 294 1.87 23.25 -41.86
C GLN A 294 0.85 22.16 -41.49
N ARG A 295 -0.20 21.98 -42.31
CA ARG A 295 -1.19 20.93 -42.11
C ARG A 295 -0.62 19.52 -42.37
N LEU A 296 0.14 19.36 -43.45
CA LEU A 296 0.79 18.09 -43.79
C LEU A 296 1.86 17.70 -42.76
N GLU A 297 2.57 18.67 -42.19
CA GLU A 297 3.50 18.44 -41.07
C GLU A 297 2.78 17.95 -39.82
N ALA A 298 1.63 18.55 -39.47
CA ALA A 298 0.82 18.10 -38.34
C ALA A 298 0.30 16.66 -38.53
N ASP A 299 -0.19 16.33 -39.74
CA ASP A 299 -0.67 14.99 -40.08
C ASP A 299 0.48 13.95 -40.05
N PHE A 300 1.69 14.35 -40.43
CA PHE A 300 2.89 13.49 -40.35
C PHE A 300 3.25 13.15 -38.89
N ILE A 301 3.25 14.14 -38.00
CA ILE A 301 3.55 13.95 -36.57
C ILE A 301 2.49 13.04 -35.91
N ALA A 302 1.22 13.23 -36.24
CA ALA A 302 0.13 12.38 -35.73
C ALA A 302 0.26 10.92 -36.18
N ASN A 303 0.62 10.68 -37.44
CA ASN A 303 0.87 9.34 -37.96
C ASN A 303 2.08 8.68 -37.28
N GLN A 304 3.13 9.44 -36.99
CA GLN A 304 4.31 8.93 -36.29
C GLN A 304 3.99 8.46 -34.87
N GLN A 305 3.23 9.24 -34.10
CA GLN A 305 2.78 8.85 -32.75
C GLN A 305 1.90 7.59 -32.78
N THR A 306 1.04 7.46 -33.80
CA THR A 306 0.17 6.29 -33.99
C THR A 306 0.98 5.03 -34.29
N LEU A 307 2.05 5.13 -35.08
CA LEU A 307 2.93 4.00 -35.38
C LEU A 307 3.67 3.49 -34.14
N ASP A 308 4.14 4.38 -33.28
CA ASP A 308 4.84 4.01 -32.05
C ASP A 308 3.92 3.24 -31.09
N GLN A 309 2.66 3.69 -30.96
CA GLN A 309 1.65 3.00 -30.15
C GLN A 309 1.33 1.59 -30.68
N LEU A 310 1.10 1.45 -31.99
CA LEU A 310 0.78 0.16 -32.61
C LEU A 310 1.95 -0.83 -32.53
N LYS A 311 3.20 -0.36 -32.64
CA LYS A 311 4.41 -1.20 -32.50
C LYS A 311 4.58 -1.73 -31.07
N HIS A 312 4.30 -0.91 -30.05
CA HIS A 312 4.30 -1.35 -28.66
C HIS A 312 3.19 -2.39 -28.38
N GLU A 313 1.99 -2.20 -28.94
CA GLU A 313 0.90 -3.17 -28.80
C GLU A 313 1.24 -4.53 -29.42
N LEU A 314 1.88 -4.53 -30.60
CA LEU A 314 2.31 -5.75 -31.27
C LEU A 314 3.35 -6.53 -30.45
N GLN A 315 4.31 -5.85 -29.81
CA GLN A 315 5.31 -6.48 -28.95
C GLN A 315 4.67 -7.15 -27.73
N ARG A 316 3.72 -6.48 -27.08
CA ARG A 316 2.97 -7.02 -25.93
C ARG A 316 2.19 -8.30 -26.30
N LEU A 317 1.51 -8.30 -27.44
CA LEU A 317 0.75 -9.46 -27.92
C LEU A 317 1.65 -10.65 -28.27
N LYS A 318 2.86 -10.40 -28.80
CA LYS A 318 3.84 -11.45 -29.10
C LYS A 318 4.46 -12.08 -27.84
N ALA A 319 4.84 -11.28 -26.85
CA ALA A 319 5.41 -11.78 -25.60
C ALA A 319 4.42 -12.69 -24.85
N SER A 320 3.15 -12.29 -24.81
CA SER A 320 2.06 -13.05 -24.18
C SER A 320 1.76 -14.38 -24.88
N ARG A 321 2.14 -14.55 -26.16
CA ARG A 321 2.00 -15.81 -26.90
C ARG A 321 3.11 -16.81 -26.50
N THR A 322 4.34 -16.32 -26.35
CA THR A 322 5.50 -17.15 -25.98
C THR A 322 5.37 -17.73 -24.57
N GLU A 323 4.91 -16.96 -23.60
CA GLU A 323 4.65 -17.43 -22.23
C GLU A 323 3.58 -18.54 -22.17
N ARG A 324 2.54 -18.46 -23.02
CA ARG A 324 1.45 -19.46 -23.05
C ARG A 324 1.85 -20.75 -23.76
N GLN A 325 2.73 -20.69 -24.76
CA GLN A 325 3.25 -21.88 -25.42
C GLN A 325 4.10 -22.74 -24.45
N SER A 326 4.79 -22.12 -23.49
CA SER A 326 5.61 -22.82 -22.49
C SER A 326 4.81 -23.70 -21.52
N LEU A 327 3.50 -23.49 -21.37
CA LEU A 327 2.63 -24.30 -20.51
C LEU A 327 2.21 -25.63 -21.17
N LEU A 328 2.34 -25.76 -22.50
CA LEU A 328 1.84 -26.89 -23.28
C LEU A 328 2.75 -28.14 -23.21
N ASP A 329 4.04 -27.98 -22.91
CA ASP A 329 5.03 -29.07 -22.89
C ASP A 329 5.15 -29.79 -21.53
N ALA A 330 4.34 -29.41 -20.52
CA ALA A 330 4.60 -29.74 -19.11
C ALA A 330 3.79 -30.93 -18.52
N ARG A 331 3.07 -31.75 -19.29
CA ARG A 331 2.16 -32.79 -18.72
C ARG A 331 2.84 -33.83 -17.80
N PRO A 332 3.99 -34.46 -18.16
CA PRO A 332 4.70 -35.37 -17.25
C PRO A 332 5.26 -34.65 -16.01
N VAL A 333 5.54 -33.36 -16.16
CA VAL A 333 6.00 -32.48 -15.08
C VAL A 333 4.86 -32.22 -14.09
N LEU A 334 3.62 -32.03 -14.57
CA LEU A 334 2.44 -31.82 -13.74
C LEU A 334 2.08 -33.05 -12.88
N GLU A 335 2.20 -34.27 -13.40
CA GLU A 335 1.98 -35.49 -12.61
C GLU A 335 3.03 -35.65 -11.50
N THR A 336 4.30 -35.35 -11.82
CA THR A 336 5.39 -35.34 -10.84
C THR A 336 5.17 -34.26 -9.76
N ILE A 337 4.67 -33.09 -10.17
CA ILE A 337 4.29 -31.98 -9.28
C ILE A 337 3.17 -32.39 -8.32
N ILE A 338 2.13 -33.07 -8.81
CA ILE A 338 1.01 -33.52 -7.96
C ILE A 338 1.50 -34.52 -6.89
N GLN A 339 2.39 -35.44 -7.26
CA GLN A 339 2.91 -36.47 -6.33
C GLN A 339 3.86 -35.89 -5.27
N ARG A 340 4.59 -34.82 -5.59
CA ARG A 340 5.60 -34.23 -4.71
C ARG A 340 5.25 -32.82 -4.24
N TRP A 341 3.97 -32.49 -4.14
CA TRP A 341 3.51 -31.12 -3.84
C TRP A 341 4.13 -30.51 -2.58
N SER A 342 4.32 -31.31 -1.53
CA SER A 342 4.97 -30.90 -0.28
C SER A 342 6.41 -30.42 -0.46
N ASP A 343 7.08 -30.93 -1.49
CA ASP A 343 8.50 -30.68 -1.77
C ASP A 343 8.67 -29.47 -2.71
N ILE A 344 7.57 -28.94 -3.27
CA ILE A 344 7.59 -27.82 -4.21
C ILE A 344 7.83 -26.50 -3.47
N PRO A 345 8.85 -25.71 -3.87
CA PRO A 345 9.09 -24.38 -3.34
C PRO A 345 7.84 -23.49 -3.43
N ALA A 346 7.64 -22.63 -2.42
CA ALA A 346 6.49 -21.73 -2.37
C ALA A 346 6.36 -20.85 -3.62
N GLU A 347 7.47 -20.39 -4.21
CA GLU A 347 7.46 -19.60 -5.44
C GLU A 347 6.82 -20.37 -6.61
N GLN A 348 7.18 -21.64 -6.79
CA GLN A 348 6.61 -22.47 -7.86
C GLN A 348 5.15 -22.83 -7.61
N ARG A 349 4.75 -23.10 -6.36
CA ARG A 349 3.32 -23.26 -6.00
C ARG A 349 2.52 -22.01 -6.30
N ARG A 350 3.12 -20.83 -6.05
CA ARG A 350 2.50 -19.55 -6.36
C ARG A 350 2.35 -19.33 -7.87
N ASP A 351 3.37 -19.65 -8.66
CA ASP A 351 3.32 -19.52 -10.11
C ASP A 351 2.22 -20.41 -10.71
N LEU A 352 2.08 -21.64 -10.21
CA LEU A 352 0.98 -22.55 -10.60
C LEU A 352 -0.39 -21.94 -10.25
N PHE A 353 -0.56 -21.41 -9.04
CA PHE A 353 -1.79 -20.73 -8.67
C PHE A 353 -2.09 -19.54 -9.59
N ASP A 354 -1.13 -18.65 -9.86
CA ASP A 354 -1.33 -17.46 -10.69
C ASP A 354 -1.63 -17.82 -12.16
N ALA A 355 -1.16 -18.98 -12.63
CA ALA A 355 -1.46 -19.52 -13.96
C ALA A 355 -2.92 -19.97 -14.12
N PHE A 356 -3.53 -20.56 -13.08
CA PHE A 356 -4.90 -21.10 -13.15
C PHE A 356 -5.96 -20.19 -12.51
N ALA A 357 -5.61 -19.40 -11.49
CA ALA A 357 -6.53 -18.60 -10.69
C ALA A 357 -6.35 -17.10 -10.89
N HIS A 358 -7.44 -16.34 -10.71
CA HIS A 358 -7.39 -14.88 -10.57
C HIS A 358 -7.02 -14.47 -9.15
N HIS A 359 -7.71 -15.06 -8.17
CA HIS A 359 -7.50 -14.79 -6.75
C HIS A 359 -8.26 -15.82 -5.90
N ALA A 360 -7.97 -15.81 -4.59
CA ALA A 360 -8.72 -16.54 -3.58
C ALA A 360 -9.44 -15.57 -2.66
N GLU A 361 -10.66 -15.88 -2.27
CA GLU A 361 -11.52 -15.10 -1.39
C GLU A 361 -11.77 -15.88 -0.10
N VAL A 362 -11.69 -15.18 1.04
CA VAL A 362 -11.93 -15.76 2.36
C VAL A 362 -13.02 -14.99 3.07
N GLU A 363 -14.01 -15.71 3.58
CA GLU A 363 -15.19 -15.17 4.25
C GLU A 363 -15.38 -15.81 5.64
N ARG A 364 -16.03 -15.09 6.55
CA ARG A 364 -16.48 -15.59 7.85
C ARG A 364 -17.91 -16.11 7.71
N VAL A 365 -18.05 -17.44 7.67
CA VAL A 365 -19.37 -18.09 7.69
C VAL A 365 -20.03 -17.90 9.06
N ASP A 366 -19.26 -18.18 10.11
CA ASP A 366 -19.68 -17.95 11.48
C ASP A 366 -18.47 -17.55 12.36
N ARG A 367 -18.64 -17.60 13.68
CA ARG A 367 -17.60 -17.22 14.64
C ARG A 367 -16.33 -18.10 14.55
N TYR A 368 -16.46 -19.36 14.16
CA TYR A 368 -15.41 -20.37 14.07
C TYR A 368 -15.05 -20.75 12.63
N LYS A 369 -16.04 -20.95 11.76
CA LYS A 369 -15.87 -21.43 10.39
C LYS A 369 -15.55 -20.32 9.42
N ARG A 370 -14.66 -20.62 8.49
CA ARG A 370 -14.26 -19.76 7.38
C ARG A 370 -14.53 -20.49 6.09
N ARG A 371 -14.88 -19.74 5.04
CA ARG A 371 -15.03 -20.27 3.69
C ARG A 371 -13.92 -19.71 2.83
N LEU A 372 -13.26 -20.56 2.06
CA LEU A 372 -12.31 -20.20 1.02
C LEU A 372 -12.97 -20.45 -0.33
N ILE A 373 -12.86 -19.52 -1.26
CA ILE A 373 -13.34 -19.62 -2.63
C ILE A 373 -12.19 -19.26 -3.56
N ILE A 374 -11.82 -20.12 -4.49
CA ILE A 374 -10.88 -19.77 -5.57
C ILE A 374 -11.68 -19.41 -6.81
N HIS A 375 -11.39 -18.23 -7.35
CA HIS A 375 -11.94 -17.76 -8.62
C HIS A 375 -10.95 -18.08 -9.73
N TRP A 376 -11.29 -19.07 -10.56
CA TRP A 376 -10.43 -19.56 -11.64
C TRP A 376 -10.49 -18.66 -12.88
N ARG A 377 -9.45 -18.69 -13.73
CA ARG A 377 -9.40 -17.88 -14.97
C ARG A 377 -10.40 -18.30 -16.04
N ASP A 378 -10.91 -19.52 -15.95
CA ASP A 378 -11.99 -20.02 -16.80
C ASP A 378 -13.39 -19.65 -16.29
N GLN A 379 -13.47 -18.73 -15.30
CA GLN A 379 -14.70 -18.25 -14.66
C GLN A 379 -15.39 -19.29 -13.76
N SER A 380 -14.84 -20.49 -13.61
CA SER A 380 -15.32 -21.45 -12.61
C SER A 380 -14.87 -21.08 -11.20
N GLN A 381 -15.47 -21.72 -10.19
CA GLN A 381 -15.10 -21.55 -8.79
C GLN A 381 -14.93 -22.89 -8.09
N SER A 382 -14.08 -22.92 -7.08
CA SER A 382 -13.98 -24.04 -6.13
C SER A 382 -14.00 -23.50 -4.72
N CYS A 383 -14.74 -24.15 -3.82
CA CYS A 383 -14.89 -23.70 -2.44
C CYS A 383 -14.55 -24.79 -1.43
N SER A 384 -14.09 -24.35 -0.26
CA SER A 384 -13.86 -25.20 0.91
C SER A 384 -14.21 -24.44 2.19
N GLU A 385 -14.64 -25.17 3.22
CA GLU A 385 -14.87 -24.62 4.55
C GLU A 385 -13.86 -25.19 5.54
N PHE A 386 -13.32 -24.34 6.39
CA PHE A 386 -12.29 -24.72 7.36
C PHE A 386 -12.43 -23.95 8.67
N GLN A 387 -11.94 -24.54 9.76
CA GLN A 387 -11.91 -23.91 11.07
C GLN A 387 -10.46 -23.60 11.47
N PRO A 388 -10.05 -22.30 11.53
CA PRO A 388 -8.72 -21.94 11.99
C PRO A 388 -8.51 -22.33 13.46
N GLN A 389 -7.39 -22.98 13.79
CA GLN A 389 -7.03 -23.22 15.18
C GLN A 389 -6.86 -21.90 15.93
N LYS A 390 -7.80 -21.57 16.82
CA LYS A 390 -7.72 -20.38 17.70
C LYS A 390 -7.51 -20.79 19.15
N LYS A 391 -6.53 -20.14 19.81
CA LYS A 391 -6.30 -20.27 21.26
C LYS A 391 -7.23 -19.40 22.12
N TYR A 392 -7.95 -18.44 21.49
CA TYR A 392 -8.76 -17.43 22.18
C TYR A 392 -10.20 -17.42 21.68
N PHE A 393 -11.11 -17.03 22.56
CA PHE A 393 -12.52 -16.86 22.24
C PHE A 393 -12.71 -15.73 21.21
N PRO A 394 -13.38 -15.98 20.07
CA PRO A 394 -13.58 -15.00 19.02
C PRO A 394 -14.79 -14.12 19.33
N TRP A 395 -14.59 -13.11 20.18
CA TRP A 395 -15.62 -12.13 20.52
C TRP A 395 -16.19 -11.40 19.30
N THR A 396 -17.51 -11.32 19.21
CA THR A 396 -18.24 -10.50 18.23
C THR A 396 -18.74 -9.19 18.86
N PRO A 397 -19.15 -8.18 18.07
CA PRO A 397 -19.79 -6.98 18.61
C PRO A 397 -21.03 -7.27 19.47
N GLU A 398 -21.84 -8.26 19.07
CA GLU A 398 -23.02 -8.69 19.83
C GLU A 398 -22.62 -9.34 21.16
N ASP A 399 -21.53 -10.11 21.19
CA ASP A 399 -20.99 -10.66 22.44
C ASP A 399 -20.54 -9.54 23.40
N VAL A 400 -19.99 -8.43 22.87
CA VAL A 400 -19.56 -7.26 23.67
C VAL A 400 -20.77 -6.62 24.34
N GLU A 401 -21.83 -6.37 23.57
CA GLU A 401 -23.07 -5.77 24.08
C GLU A 401 -23.73 -6.67 25.13
N LYS A 402 -23.87 -7.96 24.83
CA LYS A 402 -24.41 -8.96 25.77
C LYS A 402 -23.57 -9.03 27.05
N LEU A 403 -22.25 -9.00 26.94
CA LEU A 403 -21.35 -8.98 28.10
C LEU A 403 -21.58 -7.73 28.97
N GLY A 404 -21.77 -6.56 28.35
CA GLY A 404 -22.12 -5.33 29.04
C GLY A 404 -23.41 -5.48 29.86
N GLN A 405 -24.49 -5.92 29.22
CA GLN A 405 -25.80 -6.11 29.84
C GLN A 405 -25.75 -7.11 31.01
N MET A 406 -25.08 -8.25 30.84
CA MET A 406 -24.96 -9.27 31.89
C MET A 406 -24.16 -8.77 33.10
N VAL A 407 -23.10 -7.99 32.88
CA VAL A 407 -22.30 -7.42 33.97
C VAL A 407 -23.08 -6.32 34.70
N GLU A 408 -23.81 -5.47 34.00
CA GLU A 408 -24.70 -4.47 34.59
C GLU A 408 -25.79 -5.12 35.45
N ALA A 409 -26.39 -6.20 34.95
CA ALA A 409 -27.37 -7.02 35.66
C ALA A 409 -26.80 -7.85 36.82
N GLN A 410 -25.49 -7.76 37.08
CA GLN A 410 -24.79 -8.51 38.14
C GLN A 410 -24.91 -10.04 38.00
N ALA A 411 -25.00 -10.55 36.77
CA ALA A 411 -25.07 -11.98 36.49
C ALA A 411 -23.92 -12.75 37.15
N ASP A 412 -24.18 -13.93 37.67
CA ASP A 412 -23.17 -14.71 38.38
C ASP A 412 -22.10 -15.25 37.43
N GLN A 413 -20.94 -15.63 37.98
CA GLN A 413 -19.82 -16.13 37.18
C GLN A 413 -20.21 -17.33 36.30
N ILE A 414 -21.09 -18.21 36.81
CA ILE A 414 -21.60 -19.39 36.12
C ILE A 414 -22.41 -18.99 34.90
N GLU A 415 -23.30 -18.00 35.04
CA GLU A 415 -24.14 -17.50 33.95
C GLU A 415 -23.29 -16.84 32.85
N LEU A 416 -22.29 -16.05 33.24
CA LEU A 416 -21.34 -15.45 32.30
C LEU A 416 -20.51 -16.51 31.57
N LEU A 417 -20.03 -17.55 32.27
CA LEU A 417 -19.30 -18.65 31.63
C LEU A 417 -20.21 -19.43 30.66
N ALA A 418 -21.45 -19.72 31.06
CA ALA A 418 -22.43 -20.40 30.21
C ALA A 418 -22.79 -19.60 28.95
N ALA A 419 -22.89 -18.27 29.05
CA ALA A 419 -23.14 -17.38 27.92
C ALA A 419 -21.95 -17.30 26.94
N PHE A 420 -20.72 -17.50 27.44
CA PHE A 420 -19.48 -17.42 26.66
C PHE A 420 -18.65 -18.71 26.82
N PRO A 421 -19.14 -19.87 26.38
CA PRO A 421 -18.61 -21.17 26.78
C PRO A 421 -17.18 -21.45 26.32
N GLY A 422 -16.64 -20.71 25.34
CA GLY A 422 -15.24 -20.84 24.92
C GLY A 422 -14.27 -19.86 25.61
N ALA A 423 -14.79 -18.88 26.35
CA ALA A 423 -13.98 -17.90 27.07
C ALA A 423 -13.60 -18.42 28.46
N THR A 424 -12.39 -18.10 28.90
CA THR A 424 -12.02 -18.29 30.31
C THR A 424 -12.57 -17.13 31.15
N TRP A 425 -12.74 -17.34 32.45
CA TRP A 425 -13.16 -16.26 33.34
C TRP A 425 -12.27 -15.01 33.25
N ARG A 426 -10.96 -15.22 33.15
CA ARG A 426 -10.00 -14.14 32.90
C ARG A 426 -10.27 -13.43 31.57
N ALA A 427 -10.55 -14.16 30.50
CA ALA A 427 -10.83 -13.55 29.20
C ALA A 427 -12.08 -12.67 29.25
N ILE A 428 -13.15 -13.12 29.91
CA ILE A 428 -14.39 -12.34 30.11
C ILE A 428 -14.08 -11.03 30.84
N ARG A 429 -13.35 -11.11 31.97
CA ARG A 429 -12.95 -9.94 32.75
C ARG A 429 -12.08 -8.96 31.97
N ASP A 430 -11.02 -9.47 31.35
CA ASP A 430 -10.04 -8.64 30.64
C ASP A 430 -10.71 -7.97 29.42
N TYR A 431 -11.64 -8.66 28.76
CA TYR A 431 -12.40 -8.13 27.62
C TYR A 431 -13.40 -7.05 28.05
N TYR A 432 -14.18 -7.25 29.12
CA TYR A 432 -15.02 -6.20 29.68
C TYR A 432 -14.21 -4.98 30.11
N GLY A 433 -13.09 -5.18 30.81
CA GLY A 433 -12.23 -4.10 31.27
C GLY A 433 -11.66 -3.23 30.13
N TYR A 434 -11.38 -3.84 28.98
CA TYR A 434 -10.91 -3.15 27.77
C TYR A 434 -12.02 -2.33 27.09
N HIS A 435 -13.24 -2.86 27.02
CA HIS A 435 -14.35 -2.23 26.28
C HIS A 435 -15.16 -1.23 27.12
N PHE A 436 -15.33 -1.48 28.41
CA PHE A 436 -16.25 -0.70 29.27
C PHE A 436 -15.55 -0.02 30.46
N GLY A 437 -14.41 -0.56 30.91
CA GLY A 437 -14.01 -0.36 32.31
C GLY A 437 -12.81 0.52 32.61
N TRP A 438 -12.06 1.05 31.62
CA TRP A 438 -10.75 1.72 31.86
C TRP A 438 -9.86 0.95 32.88
N GLY A 439 -9.99 -0.40 32.91
CA GLY A 439 -9.26 -1.28 33.81
C GLY A 439 -9.88 -1.65 35.17
N VAL A 440 -11.14 -1.29 35.51
CA VAL A 440 -11.66 -1.50 36.88
C VAL A 440 -12.88 -2.44 37.00
N TRP A 441 -12.75 -3.69 36.56
CA TRP A 441 -13.77 -4.76 36.72
C TRP A 441 -14.41 -4.81 38.12
N ARG A 442 -13.60 -4.72 39.19
CA ARG A 442 -14.06 -4.82 40.58
C ARG A 442 -14.96 -3.67 41.04
N LYS A 443 -15.02 -2.55 40.30
CA LYS A 443 -15.94 -1.44 40.59
C LYS A 443 -17.34 -1.72 40.04
N HIS A 444 -17.44 -2.46 38.94
CA HIS A 444 -18.69 -2.65 38.19
C HIS A 444 -19.35 -4.01 38.42
N TYR A 445 -18.58 -5.00 38.87
CA TYR A 445 -19.06 -6.36 39.07
C TYR A 445 -19.07 -6.78 40.54
N ARG A 446 -20.24 -7.24 41.01
CA ARG A 446 -20.56 -7.73 42.36
C ARG A 446 -21.21 -9.12 42.34
N GLY A 447 -21.36 -9.76 41.16
CA GLY A 447 -21.90 -11.11 41.05
C GLY A 447 -21.03 -12.16 41.75
N GLN A 448 -21.62 -13.32 42.04
CA GLN A 448 -20.96 -14.39 42.78
C GLN A 448 -19.84 -15.05 41.94
N VAL A 449 -18.66 -15.24 42.55
CA VAL A 449 -17.49 -15.85 41.92
C VAL A 449 -17.07 -17.09 42.71
N SER A 450 -17.19 -18.26 42.09
CA SER A 450 -16.93 -19.58 42.69
C SER A 450 -15.70 -20.29 42.08
N TYR A 451 -15.22 -19.85 40.93
CA TYR A 451 -14.20 -20.52 40.12
C TYR A 451 -12.99 -19.63 39.81
N GLY A 452 -11.84 -20.27 39.54
CA GLY A 452 -10.57 -19.61 39.26
C GLY A 452 -10.50 -18.90 37.89
N PRO A 453 -9.44 -18.13 37.64
CA PRO A 453 -9.32 -17.27 36.45
C PRO A 453 -9.21 -18.04 35.12
N MET A 454 -8.75 -19.29 35.13
CA MET A 454 -8.57 -20.09 33.90
C MET A 454 -9.77 -21.00 33.61
N THR A 455 -10.76 -21.05 34.50
CA THR A 455 -11.96 -21.89 34.34
C THR A 455 -12.78 -21.43 33.13
N ARG A 456 -13.21 -22.40 32.33
CA ARG A 456 -14.22 -22.25 31.28
C ARG A 456 -15.52 -22.89 31.71
N TRP A 457 -16.60 -22.66 30.96
CA TRP A 457 -17.89 -23.30 31.21
C TRP A 457 -17.79 -24.82 31.34
N GLN A 458 -17.02 -25.47 30.47
CA GLN A 458 -16.92 -26.94 30.48
C GLN A 458 -16.21 -27.51 31.70
N ASP A 459 -15.45 -26.67 32.41
CA ASP A 459 -14.69 -27.08 33.57
C ASP A 459 -15.54 -27.04 34.85
N THR A 460 -16.73 -26.42 34.81
CA THR A 460 -17.57 -26.20 35.99
C THR A 460 -18.37 -27.45 36.37
N ALA A 461 -18.80 -27.53 37.63
CA ALA A 461 -19.64 -28.63 38.10
C ALA A 461 -21.03 -28.61 37.43
N GLU A 462 -21.57 -27.41 37.18
CA GLU A 462 -22.89 -27.21 36.58
C GLU A 462 -22.95 -27.74 35.14
N TYR A 463 -21.87 -27.59 34.37
CA TYR A 463 -21.80 -28.16 33.03
C TYR A 463 -21.78 -29.70 33.04
N LYS A 464 -21.04 -30.30 33.98
CA LYS A 464 -20.88 -31.76 34.07
C LYS A 464 -22.17 -32.50 34.44
N VAL A 465 -23.13 -31.81 35.04
CA VAL A 465 -24.44 -32.36 35.42
C VAL A 465 -25.48 -32.22 34.28
N LEU A 466 -25.19 -31.48 33.21
CA LEU A 466 -26.10 -31.34 32.06
C LEU A 466 -26.27 -32.66 31.29
N PRO A 467 -27.45 -32.93 30.70
CA PRO A 467 -27.67 -34.10 29.85
C PRO A 467 -26.69 -34.15 28.67
N PRO A 468 -26.24 -35.35 28.22
CA PRO A 468 -25.27 -35.49 27.13
C PRO A 468 -25.67 -34.78 25.82
N ASN A 469 -26.97 -34.76 25.48
CA ASN A 469 -27.49 -34.04 24.32
C ASN A 469 -27.37 -32.51 24.42
N THR A 470 -27.48 -31.97 25.63
CA THR A 470 -27.28 -30.54 25.91
C THR A 470 -25.80 -30.19 25.89
N GLN A 471 -24.95 -31.09 26.39
CA GLN A 471 -23.49 -30.96 26.31
C GLN A 471 -23.05 -30.95 24.84
N LEU A 472 -23.48 -31.91 24.01
CA LEU A 472 -23.12 -32.02 22.58
C LEU A 472 -23.52 -30.79 21.76
N THR A 473 -24.73 -30.26 21.96
CA THR A 473 -25.21 -29.05 21.27
C THR A 473 -24.35 -27.82 21.62
N MET A 474 -23.91 -27.70 22.88
CA MET A 474 -23.03 -26.61 23.33
C MET A 474 -21.55 -26.85 23.00
N SER A 475 -21.12 -28.10 22.87
CA SER A 475 -19.77 -28.52 22.45
C SER A 475 -19.58 -28.42 20.94
N ALA A 476 -20.63 -28.60 20.13
CA ALA A 476 -20.59 -28.47 18.67
C ALA A 476 -20.23 -27.05 18.19
N SER A 477 -20.28 -26.07 19.10
CA SER A 477 -19.64 -24.76 18.95
C SER A 477 -18.10 -24.82 18.92
N ARG A 478 -17.47 -25.98 18.71
CA ARG A 478 -16.03 -26.17 18.54
C ARG A 478 -15.65 -27.02 17.32
N SER A 479 -16.59 -27.58 16.58
CA SER A 479 -16.30 -28.54 15.51
C SER A 479 -16.19 -27.91 14.14
#